data_AF-A0A159Z2I3-F1
#
_entry.id   AF-A0A159Z2I3-F1
#
_cell.length_a   1.000
_cell.length_b   1.000
_cell.length_c   1.000
_cell.angle_alpha   90.00
_cell.angle_beta   90.00
_cell.angle_gamma   90.00
#
_symmetry.space_group_name_H-M   'P 1'
#
loop_
_entity.id
_entity.type
_entity.pdbx_description
1 polymer ?
#
loop_
_entity_poly.entity_id
_entity_poly.type
_entity_poly.pdbx_seq_one_letter_code
_entity_poly.pdbx_strand_id
1 'polypeptide(L)'
;MATLSTFHSSCGGFDFLGIRKGRTGGFEIVYDDGVKRRLVWRVQGKAGEAQLGEALRSAVNKPRVLPAMYSELKKRSIGIEAVAV
;
A
#
# COMPACT_ATOMS: atom_id res chain seq x y z
N MET A 1 9.47 -13.68 12.03
CA MET A 1 9.30 -13.68 10.56
C MET A 1 8.32 -12.58 10.20
N ALA A 2 8.72 -11.58 9.42
CA ALA A 2 7.82 -10.50 8.99
C ALA A 2 7.06 -10.98 7.76
N THR A 3 5.76 -11.22 7.89
CA THR A 3 4.87 -11.50 6.76
C THR A 3 4.81 -10.24 5.91
N LEU A 4 5.35 -10.32 4.69
CA LEU A 4 5.29 -9.25 3.70
C LEU A 4 4.12 -9.58 2.77
N SER A 5 3.01 -8.89 2.95
CA SER A 5 1.84 -9.05 2.08
C SER A 5 2.05 -8.21 0.81
N THR A 6 2.21 -8.89 -0.32
CA THR A 6 2.52 -8.28 -1.61
C THR A 6 1.41 -8.53 -2.61
N PHE A 7 1.02 -7.50 -3.36
CA PHE A 7 -0.09 -7.50 -4.30
C PHE A 7 0.35 -6.92 -5.64
N HIS A 8 0.06 -7.64 -6.72
CA HIS A 8 0.36 -7.22 -8.10
C HIS A 8 -0.93 -6.85 -8.81
N SER A 9 -0.86 -5.87 -9.72
CA SER A 9 -1.98 -5.56 -10.58
C SER A 9 -2.29 -6.75 -11.48
N SER A 10 -3.54 -7.22 -11.42
CA SER A 10 -4.05 -8.28 -12.30
C SER A 10 -4.40 -7.76 -13.69
N CYS A 11 -4.40 -6.43 -13.89
CA CYS A 11 -4.90 -5.76 -15.10
C CYS A 11 -3.79 -5.44 -16.12
N GLY A 12 -2.65 -6.14 -16.08
CA GLY A 12 -1.58 -6.01 -17.08
C GLY A 12 -0.64 -4.81 -16.90
N GLY A 13 -0.75 -4.07 -15.79
CA GLY A 13 0.21 -3.03 -15.41
C GLY A 13 1.40 -3.58 -14.62
N PHE A 14 2.54 -2.89 -14.67
CA PHE A 14 3.71 -3.19 -13.83
C PHE A 14 3.56 -2.66 -12.38
N ASP A 15 2.40 -2.09 -12.06
CA ASP A 15 2.07 -1.55 -10.76
C ASP A 15 2.09 -2.62 -9.66
N PHE A 16 2.83 -2.29 -8.61
CA PHE A 16 3.06 -3.11 -7.43
C PHE A 16 2.55 -2.37 -6.19
N LEU A 17 1.88 -3.10 -5.30
CA LEU A 17 1.54 -2.64 -3.96
C LEU A 17 1.97 -3.67 -2.91
N GLY A 18 2.65 -3.23 -1.86
CA GLY A 18 3.08 -4.11 -0.78
C GLY A 18 2.95 -3.47 0.59
N ILE A 19 2.85 -4.31 1.62
CA ILE A 19 2.92 -3.91 3.03
C ILE A 19 4.22 -4.44 3.60
N ARG A 20 4.96 -3.58 4.30
CA ARG A 20 6.10 -3.98 5.10
C ARG A 20 6.03 -3.40 6.50
N LYS A 21 6.79 -3.97 7.43
CA LYS A 21 7.05 -3.31 8.71
C LYS A 21 8.19 -2.31 8.55
N GLY A 22 7.94 -1.07 8.93
CA GLY A 22 8.96 -0.02 9.02
C GLY A 22 9.88 -0.25 10.21
N ARG A 23 11.04 0.42 10.20
CA ARG A 23 12.05 0.33 11.29
C ARG A 23 11.53 0.77 12.65
N THR A 24 10.51 1.62 12.68
CA THR A 24 9.84 2.11 13.90
C THR A 24 8.71 1.19 14.40
N GLY A 25 8.54 0.01 13.80
CA GLY A 25 7.52 -0.97 14.20
C GLY A 25 6.11 -0.73 13.63
N GLY A 26 5.89 0.37 12.91
CA GLY A 26 4.65 0.64 12.17
C GLY A 26 4.57 -0.08 10.82
N PHE A 27 3.40 -0.09 10.20
CA PHE A 27 3.24 -0.58 8.83
C PHE A 27 3.59 0.51 7.82
N GLU A 28 4.18 0.10 6.70
CA GLU A 28 4.50 0.94 5.56
C GLU A 28 3.91 0.31 4.30
N ILE A 29 3.26 1.14 3.49
CA ILE A 29 2.75 0.79 2.17
C ILE A 29 3.80 1.19 1.16
N VAL A 30 4.18 0.27 0.29
CA VAL A 30 5.10 0.49 -0.82
C VAL A 30 4.31 0.40 -2.11
N TYR A 31 4.42 1.42 -2.93
CA TYR A 31 3.97 1.40 -4.32
C TYR A 31 5.19 1.48 -5.24
N ASP A 32 5.17 0.71 -6.31
CA ASP A 32 6.17 0.78 -7.37
C ASP A 32 5.43 0.71 -8.71
N ASP A 33 5.72 1.63 -9.64
CA ASP A 33 5.13 1.61 -10.98
C ASP A 33 5.86 0.64 -11.93
N GLY A 34 6.91 -0.03 -11.44
CA GLY A 34 7.73 -0.98 -12.17
C GLY A 34 8.70 -0.34 -13.16
N VAL A 35 8.81 0.99 -13.18
CA VAL A 35 9.65 1.71 -14.15
C VAL A 35 10.61 2.67 -13.46
N LYS A 36 10.11 3.68 -12.73
CA LYS A 36 10.94 4.74 -12.13
C LYS A 36 10.39 5.33 -10.83
N ARG A 37 9.14 5.06 -10.47
CA ARG A 37 8.47 5.70 -9.34
C ARG A 37 8.16 4.68 -8.26
N ARG A 38 9.01 4.69 -7.24
CA ARG A 38 8.74 4.02 -5.97
C ARG A 38 8.31 5.03 -4.93
N LEU A 39 7.14 4.82 -4.34
CA LEU A 39 6.59 5.64 -3.27
C LEU A 39 6.40 4.79 -2.03
N VAL A 40 6.67 5.37 -0.87
CA VAL A 40 6.49 4.71 0.42
C VAL A 40 5.67 5.62 1.30
N TRP A 41 4.63 5.05 1.93
CA TRP A 41 3.87 5.73 2.96
C TRP A 41 3.92 4.96 4.26
N ARG A 42 4.08 5.68 5.36
CA ARG A 42 3.90 5.14 6.70
C ARG A 42 2.43 5.21 7.07
N VAL A 43 1.90 4.10 7.56
CA VAL A 43 0.53 4.04 8.08
C VAL A 43 0.51 4.67 9.46
N GLN A 44 -0.41 5.61 9.66
CA GLN A 44 -0.65 6.24 10.94
C GLN A 44 -1.73 5.46 11.73
N GLY A 45 -1.55 5.36 13.05
CA GLY A 45 -2.50 4.69 13.93
C GLY A 45 -2.34 3.16 14.00
N LYS A 46 -3.40 2.48 14.46
CA LYS A 46 -3.41 1.03 14.74
C LYS A 46 -4.08 0.21 13.64
N ALA A 47 -3.96 0.61 12.37
CA ALA A 47 -4.51 -0.19 11.28
C ALA A 47 -3.82 -1.56 11.24
N GLY A 48 -4.61 -2.62 11.28
CA GLY A 48 -4.11 -3.99 11.26
C GLY A 48 -3.64 -4.41 9.86
N GLU A 49 -2.71 -5.36 9.80
CA GLU A 49 -2.20 -5.91 8.53
C GLU A 49 -3.32 -6.43 7.63
N ALA A 50 -4.32 -7.13 8.20
CA ALA A 50 -5.46 -7.65 7.46
C ALA A 50 -6.30 -6.53 6.81
N GLN A 51 -6.55 -5.44 7.54
CA GLN A 51 -7.33 -4.31 7.05
C GLN A 51 -6.60 -3.57 5.93
N LEU A 52 -5.28 -3.41 6.06
CA LEU A 52 -4.42 -2.86 5.03
C LEU A 52 -4.37 -3.78 3.80
N GLY A 53 -4.21 -5.08 4.01
CA GLY A 53 -4.15 -6.09 2.95
C GLY A 53 -5.40 -6.11 2.09
N GLU A 54 -6.59 -6.06 2.70
CA GLU A 54 -7.85 -5.94 1.96
C GLU A 54 -7.94 -4.64 1.15
N ALA A 55 -7.54 -3.50 1.74
CA ALA A 55 -7.57 -2.21 1.07
C ALA A 55 -6.67 -2.20 -0.16
N LEU A 56 -5.43 -2.71 -0.03
CA LEU A 56 -4.49 -2.79 -1.13
C LEU A 56 -4.92 -3.80 -2.20
N ARG A 57 -5.43 -4.97 -1.79
CA ARG A 57 -5.98 -5.97 -2.72
C ARG A 57 -7.15 -5.42 -3.53
N SER A 58 -8.01 -4.60 -2.92
CA SER A 58 -9.11 -3.94 -3.63
C SER A 58 -8.57 -2.87 -4.60
N ALA A 59 -7.56 -2.10 -4.18
CA ALA A 59 -6.98 -1.03 -4.98
C ALA A 59 -6.18 -1.53 -6.20
N VAL A 60 -5.41 -2.61 -6.05
CA VAL A 60 -4.52 -3.14 -7.09
C VAL A 60 -5.28 -3.71 -8.29
N ASN A 61 -6.54 -4.11 -8.11
CA ASN A 61 -7.41 -4.60 -9.17
C ASN A 61 -8.08 -3.47 -9.98
N LYS A 62 -7.83 -2.19 -9.67
CA LYS A 62 -8.41 -1.05 -10.38
C LYS A 62 -7.43 -0.50 -11.43
N PRO A 63 -7.94 0.09 -12.54
CA PRO A 63 -7.08 0.62 -13.62
C PRO A 63 -6.11 1.71 -13.18
N ARG A 64 -6.44 2.44 -12.09
CA ARG A 64 -5.61 3.48 -11.51
C ARG A 64 -5.33 3.13 -10.05
N VAL A 65 -4.26 2.38 -9.82
CA VAL A 65 -3.90 1.82 -8.51
C VAL A 65 -3.71 2.89 -7.44
N LEU A 66 -2.97 3.97 -7.73
CA LEU A 66 -2.72 5.06 -6.77
C LEU A 66 -4.01 5.77 -6.30
N PRO A 67 -4.84 6.35 -7.19
CA PRO A 67 -6.11 6.94 -6.78
C PRO A 67 -7.04 5.96 -6.05
N ALA A 68 -7.03 4.69 -6.46
CA ALA A 68 -7.80 3.64 -5.81
C ALA A 68 -7.31 3.37 -4.38
N MET A 69 -5.99 3.29 -4.17
CA MET A 69 -5.38 3.12 -2.85
C MET A 69 -5.80 4.26 -1.91
N TYR A 70 -5.64 5.52 -2.33
CA TYR A 70 -6.06 6.66 -1.52
C TYR A 70 -7.55 6.61 -1.17
N SER A 71 -8.40 6.19 -2.11
CA SER A 71 -9.84 6.06 -1.88
C SER A 71 -10.16 4.96 -0.86
N GLU A 72 -9.53 3.78 -0.96
CA GLU A 72 -9.76 2.67 -0.03
C GLU A 72 -9.24 2.97 1.37
N LEU A 73 -8.09 3.66 1.49
CA LEU A 73 -7.56 4.11 2.77
C LEU A 73 -8.49 5.16 3.42
N LYS A 74 -8.96 6.13 2.64
CA LYS A 74 -9.90 7.16 3.12
C LYS A 74 -11.22 6.55 3.61
N LYS A 75 -11.80 5.60 2.88
CA LYS A 75 -13.04 4.89 3.27
C LYS A 75 -12.90 4.17 4.61
N ARG A 76 -11.70 3.66 4.91
CA ARG A 76 -11.40 2.90 6.12
C ARG A 76 -10.82 3.77 7.25
N SER A 77 -10.80 5.09 7.06
CA SER A 77 -10.21 6.07 7.99
C SER A 77 -8.74 5.77 8.34
N ILE A 78 -8.00 5.23 7.38
CA ILE A 78 -6.58 4.92 7.53
C ILE A 78 -5.76 6.14 7.13
N GLY A 79 -5.10 6.75 8.10
CA GLY A 79 -4.14 7.82 7.87
C GLY A 79 -2.84 7.28 7.30
N ILE A 80 -2.24 8.00 6.35
CA ILE A 80 -0.93 7.68 5.80
C ILE A 80 -0.08 8.95 5.65
N GLU A 81 1.22 8.78 5.79
CA GLU A 81 2.21 9.84 5.68
C GLU A 81 3.28 9.45 4.67
N ALA A 82 3.60 10.32 3.72
CA ALA A 82 4.66 10.04 2.76
C ALA A 82 6.01 9.98 3.48
N VAL A 83 6.74 8.89 3.28
CA VAL A 83 8.11 8.76 3.79
C VAL A 83 9.03 9.23 2.68
N ALA A 84 9.68 10.37 2.88
CA ALA A 84 10.80 10.77 2.03
C ALA A 84 11.91 9.73 2.19
N VAL A 85 12.28 9.10 1.08
CA VAL A 85 13.36 8.10 1.00
C VAL A 85 14.65 8.79 0.61
#